data_AF-A0A8B9M9I3-F1
#
_entry.id   AF-A0A8B9M9I3-F1
#
_cell.length_a   1.000
_cell.length_b   1.000
_cell.length_c   1.000
_cell.angle_alpha   90.00
_cell.angle_beta   90.00
_cell.angle_gamma   90.00
#
_symmetry.space_group_name_H-M   'P 1'
#
loop_
_entity.id
_entity.type
_entity.pdbx_description
1 polymer ?
#
loop_
_entity_poly.entity_id
_entity_poly.type
_entity_poly.pdbx_seq_one_letter_code
_entity_poly.pdbx_strand_id
1 'polypeptide(L)'
;MTTLTRQDLNFGQVVADVLSEFLEVAVHLILYVREVYPIGIFQKRKKYNVPVQMSCHPELNQYIQDTLHCVKPLLEKNDVEKVVVVILDKEHHPVERFVFEITQPPLLSISTLLHSLLSHVEQLLRAFILKISVCDAVLDNNPPAYHFSCRLYLHRSGSHTGGCHTEHGKDPGDKGE
;
A
#
# COMPACT_ATOMS: atom_id res chain seq x y z
N MET A 1 3.42 8.88 32.32
CA MET A 1 3.83 7.48 32.13
C MET A 1 2.58 6.65 31.90
N THR A 2 2.17 6.48 30.64
CA THR A 2 1.00 5.68 30.27
C THR A 2 1.40 4.21 30.20
N THR A 3 0.92 3.42 31.16
CA THR A 3 1.08 1.96 31.17
C THR A 3 0.32 1.36 30.00
N LEU A 4 1.02 0.93 28.93
CA LEU A 4 0.45 0.13 27.84
C LEU A 4 -0.07 -1.19 28.44
N THR A 5 -1.37 -1.44 28.32
CA THR A 5 -1.97 -2.70 28.74
C THR A 5 -1.87 -3.74 27.62
N ARG A 6 -1.85 -5.02 27.99
CA ARG A 6 -1.73 -6.16 27.06
C ARG A 6 -2.85 -6.22 25.99
N GLN A 7 -3.99 -5.55 26.22
CA GLN A 7 -5.09 -5.43 25.26
C GLN A 7 -4.80 -4.41 24.16
N ASP A 8 -4.00 -3.38 24.45
CA ASP A 8 -3.62 -2.32 23.51
C ASP A 8 -2.70 -2.87 22.40
N LEU A 9 -1.81 -3.81 22.77
CA LEU A 9 -0.91 -4.50 21.85
C LEU A 9 -1.68 -5.36 20.83
N ASN A 10 -2.75 -6.03 21.24
CA ASN A 10 -3.53 -6.89 20.35
C ASN A 10 -4.33 -6.08 19.32
N PHE A 11 -4.85 -4.90 19.67
CA PHE A 11 -5.63 -4.09 18.73
C PHE A 11 -4.73 -3.45 17.65
N GLY A 12 -3.60 -2.88 18.04
CA GLY A 12 -2.64 -2.31 17.09
C GLY A 12 -2.15 -3.35 16.09
N GLN A 13 -1.91 -4.58 16.53
CA GLN A 13 -1.56 -5.72 15.67
C GLN A 13 -2.66 -6.05 14.66
N VAL A 14 -3.91 -6.19 15.10
CA VAL A 14 -5.04 -6.49 14.18
C VAL A 14 -5.21 -5.40 13.13
N VAL A 15 -5.12 -4.13 13.53
CA VAL A 15 -5.22 -3.01 12.57
C VAL A 15 -4.03 -3.02 11.61
N ALA A 16 -2.82 -3.24 12.11
CA ALA A 16 -1.62 -3.32 11.28
C ALA A 16 -1.69 -4.48 10.28
N ASP A 17 -2.20 -5.64 10.68
CA ASP A 17 -2.41 -6.79 9.79
C ASP A 17 -3.40 -6.47 8.67
N VAL A 18 -4.56 -5.92 9.02
CA VAL A 18 -5.60 -5.55 8.05
C VAL A 18 -5.10 -4.49 7.07
N LEU A 19 -4.42 -3.45 7.57
CA LEU A 19 -3.86 -2.39 6.73
C LEU A 19 -2.72 -2.90 5.87
N SER A 20 -1.85 -3.78 6.39
CA SER A 20 -0.75 -4.34 5.61
C SER A 20 -1.27 -5.19 4.45
N GLU A 21 -2.27 -6.05 4.69
CA GLU A 21 -2.92 -6.82 3.61
C GLU A 21 -3.58 -5.89 2.58
N PHE A 22 -4.27 -4.85 3.05
CA PHE A 22 -4.90 -3.89 2.15
C PHE A 22 -3.88 -3.13 1.29
N LEU A 23 -2.79 -2.65 1.90
CA LEU A 23 -1.73 -1.93 1.19
C LEU A 23 -1.05 -2.83 0.15
N GLU A 24 -0.84 -4.12 0.45
CA GLU A 24 -0.34 -5.09 -0.52
C GLU A 24 -1.22 -5.15 -1.76
N VAL A 25 -2.52 -5.40 -1.56
CA VAL A 25 -3.49 -5.50 -2.65
C VAL A 25 -3.60 -4.19 -3.42
N ALA A 26 -3.61 -3.05 -2.72
CA ALA A 26 -3.68 -1.73 -3.33
C ALA A 26 -2.44 -1.41 -4.17
N VAL A 27 -1.24 -1.71 -3.68
CA VAL A 27 0.01 -1.50 -4.43
C VAL A 27 0.03 -2.35 -5.69
N HIS A 28 -0.27 -3.64 -5.60
CA HIS A 28 -0.35 -4.50 -6.79
C HIS A 28 -1.35 -3.98 -7.82
N LEU A 29 -2.51 -3.51 -7.36
CA LEU A 29 -3.53 -2.98 -8.24
C LEU A 29 -3.11 -1.65 -8.89
N ILE A 30 -2.46 -0.75 -8.16
CA ILE A 30 -1.92 0.50 -8.71
C ILE A 30 -0.88 0.21 -9.80
N LEU A 31 0.05 -0.72 -9.53
CA LEU A 31 1.07 -1.12 -10.50
C LEU A 31 0.48 -1.70 -11.79
N TYR A 32 -0.65 -2.41 -11.67
CA TYR A 32 -1.38 -2.94 -12.82
C TYR A 32 -2.14 -1.83 -13.58
N VAL A 33 -2.93 -1.02 -12.87
CA VAL A 33 -3.83 -0.02 -13.47
C VAL A 33 -3.03 1.11 -14.14
N ARG A 34 -1.87 1.48 -13.59
CA ARG A 34 -0.98 2.49 -14.17
C ARG A 34 0.05 1.92 -15.14
N GLU A 35 -0.07 0.63 -15.47
CA GLU A 35 0.80 -0.10 -16.41
C GLU A 35 2.31 0.08 -16.12
N VAL A 36 2.66 0.20 -14.83
CA VAL A 36 4.06 0.35 -14.37
C VAL A 36 4.86 -0.90 -14.70
N TYR A 37 4.21 -2.06 -14.67
CA TYR A 37 4.76 -3.34 -15.07
C TYR A 37 3.90 -3.99 -16.16
N PRO A 38 4.47 -4.87 -17.01
CA PRO A 38 3.72 -5.54 -18.06
C PRO A 38 2.54 -6.34 -17.52
N ILE A 39 1.36 -6.20 -18.11
CA ILE A 39 0.13 -6.90 -17.69
C ILE A 39 0.31 -8.43 -17.58
N GLY A 40 1.24 -9.01 -18.35
CA GLY A 40 1.51 -10.45 -18.35
C GLY A 40 2.09 -11.01 -17.04
N ILE A 41 2.61 -10.15 -16.15
CA ILE A 41 3.06 -10.60 -14.82
C ILE A 41 1.92 -10.62 -13.79
N PHE A 42 0.74 -10.10 -14.12
CA PHE A 42 -0.39 -10.02 -13.20
C PHE A 42 -1.41 -11.12 -13.46
N GLN A 43 -1.95 -11.64 -12.36
CA GLN A 43 -3.02 -12.63 -12.38
C GLN A 43 -4.23 -12.12 -11.62
N LYS A 44 -5.40 -12.38 -12.21
CA LYS A 44 -6.69 -12.07 -11.59
C LYS A 44 -6.89 -12.92 -10.35
N ARG A 45 -7.10 -12.27 -9.21
CA ARG A 45 -7.42 -12.85 -7.91
C ARG A 45 -8.72 -12.23 -7.39
N LYS A 46 -9.23 -12.75 -6.28
CA LYS A 46 -10.40 -12.21 -5.58
C LYS A 46 -10.02 -11.81 -4.16
N LYS A 47 -10.16 -10.53 -3.83
CA LYS A 47 -9.92 -9.94 -2.51
C LYS A 47 -11.05 -8.99 -2.16
N TYR A 48 -11.48 -8.95 -0.90
CA TYR A 48 -12.65 -8.15 -0.46
C TYR A 48 -13.90 -8.36 -1.32
N ASN A 49 -14.08 -9.61 -1.77
CA ASN A 49 -15.13 -10.06 -2.67
C ASN A 49 -15.18 -9.34 -4.05
N VAL A 50 -14.10 -8.67 -4.48
CA VAL A 50 -13.92 -8.05 -5.82
C VAL A 50 -12.76 -8.67 -6.59
N PRO A 51 -12.79 -8.61 -7.93
CA PRO A 51 -11.63 -8.98 -8.74
C PRO A 51 -10.50 -7.97 -8.54
N VAL A 52 -9.30 -8.48 -8.31
CA VAL A 52 -8.07 -7.68 -8.19
C VAL A 52 -6.98 -8.30 -9.05
N GLN A 53 -5.96 -7.51 -9.40
CA GLN A 53 -4.80 -7.97 -10.15
C GLN A 53 -3.60 -8.03 -9.22
N MET A 54 -2.99 -9.21 -9.11
CA MET A 54 -1.85 -9.46 -8.22
C MET A 54 -0.66 -9.93 -9.07
N SER A 55 0.53 -9.39 -8.79
CA SER A 55 1.74 -9.83 -9.50
C SER A 55 2.07 -11.28 -9.14
N CYS A 56 2.59 -12.02 -10.12
CA CYS A 56 3.19 -13.34 -9.96
C CYS A 56 4.71 -13.29 -10.07
N HIS A 57 5.32 -12.12 -10.29
CA HIS A 57 6.77 -11.96 -10.39
C HIS A 57 7.41 -12.04 -8.99
N PRO A 58 8.25 -13.06 -8.70
CA PRO A 58 8.76 -13.30 -7.36
C PRO A 58 9.51 -12.12 -6.75
N GLU A 59 10.40 -11.46 -7.50
CA GLU A 59 11.19 -10.34 -6.96
C GLU A 59 10.35 -9.11 -6.66
N LEU A 60 9.28 -8.88 -7.44
CA LEU A 60 8.38 -7.75 -7.22
C LEU A 60 7.52 -8.00 -5.98
N ASN A 61 7.01 -9.23 -5.85
CA ASN A 61 6.23 -9.64 -4.69
C ASN A 61 7.08 -9.58 -3.42
N GLN A 62 8.31 -10.08 -3.47
CA GLN A 62 9.25 -10.00 -2.36
C GLN A 62 9.54 -8.56 -1.95
N TYR A 63 9.80 -7.67 -2.92
CA TYR A 63 10.01 -6.25 -2.66
C TYR A 63 8.82 -5.58 -1.96
N ILE A 64 7.60 -5.84 -2.45
CA ILE A 64 6.38 -5.30 -1.84
C ILE A 64 6.23 -5.84 -0.41
N GLN A 65 6.43 -7.15 -0.22
CA GLN A 65 6.35 -7.78 1.10
C GLN A 65 7.40 -7.25 2.07
N ASP A 66 8.66 -7.13 1.67
CA ASP A 66 9.74 -6.60 2.49
C ASP A 66 9.46 -5.15 2.90
N THR A 67 8.95 -4.35 1.96
CA THR A 67 8.56 -2.97 2.22
C THR A 67 7.44 -2.92 3.25
N LEU A 68 6.37 -3.71 3.08
CA LEU A 68 5.25 -3.76 4.03
C LEU A 68 5.65 -4.36 5.38
N HIS A 69 6.59 -5.30 5.41
CA HIS A 69 7.14 -5.85 6.64
C HIS A 69 7.85 -4.77 7.47
N CYS A 70 8.47 -3.78 6.83
CA CYS A 70 9.03 -2.61 7.51
C CYS A 70 7.96 -1.60 7.97
N VAL A 71 6.83 -1.51 7.25
CA VAL A 71 5.70 -0.62 7.60
C VAL A 71 4.89 -1.14 8.78
N LYS A 72 4.65 -2.46 8.83
CA LYS A 72 3.83 -3.13 9.83
C LYS A 72 4.15 -2.77 11.29
N PRO A 73 5.41 -2.86 11.79
CA PRO A 73 5.72 -2.52 13.17
C PRO A 73 5.53 -1.03 13.49
N LEU A 74 5.48 -0.16 12.47
CA LEU A 74 5.19 1.26 12.63
C LEU A 74 3.69 1.50 12.72
N LEU A 75 2.90 0.75 11.95
CA LEU A 75 1.44 0.76 12.08
C LEU A 75 0.99 0.25 13.45
N GLU A 76 1.65 -0.79 13.97
CA GLU A 76 1.36 -1.33 15.32
C GLU A 76 1.57 -0.30 16.43
N LYS A 77 2.55 0.59 16.27
CA LYS A 77 2.88 1.66 17.22
C LYS A 77 2.08 2.94 17.00
N ASN A 78 1.23 2.99 15.97
CA ASN A 78 0.53 4.21 15.55
C ASN A 78 1.49 5.33 15.09
N ASP A 79 2.71 4.99 14.65
CA ASP A 79 3.75 5.96 14.25
C ASP A 79 3.67 6.36 12.76
N VAL A 80 2.60 5.98 12.06
CA VAL A 80 2.43 6.22 10.61
C VAL A 80 1.23 7.09 10.37
N GLU A 81 1.46 8.29 9.82
CA GLU A 81 0.39 9.20 9.40
C GLU A 81 0.02 9.01 7.93
N LYS A 82 1.01 8.75 7.07
CA LYS A 82 0.80 8.62 5.62
C LYS A 82 1.68 7.52 5.04
N VAL A 83 1.09 6.70 4.17
CA VAL A 83 1.79 5.80 3.27
C VAL A 83 1.62 6.33 1.85
N VAL A 84 2.72 6.59 1.15
CA VAL A 84 2.64 7.17 -0.20
C VAL A 84 3.32 6.26 -1.21
N VAL A 85 2.56 5.82 -2.21
CA VAL A 85 3.09 5.12 -3.39
C VAL A 85 3.42 6.18 -4.44
N VAL A 86 4.68 6.32 -4.80
CA VAL A 86 5.13 7.31 -5.79
C VAL A 86 5.58 6.59 -7.05
N ILE A 87 5.00 6.99 -8.18
CA ILE A 87 5.43 6.57 -9.52
C ILE A 87 6.42 7.61 -10.02
N LEU A 88 7.63 7.16 -10.36
CA LEU A 88 8.73 7.99 -10.83
C LEU A 88 8.99 7.74 -12.31
N ASP A 89 9.28 8.79 -13.07
CA ASP A 89 9.71 8.67 -14.47
C ASP A 89 11.17 8.15 -14.59
N LYS A 90 11.64 8.04 -15.84
CA LYS A 90 13.01 7.66 -16.21
C LYS A 90 14.11 8.57 -15.64
N GLU A 91 13.77 9.81 -15.29
CA GLU A 91 14.67 10.81 -14.70
C GLU A 91 14.53 10.84 -13.17
N HIS A 92 13.83 9.86 -12.59
CA HIS A 92 13.49 9.77 -11.17
C HIS A 92 12.65 10.95 -10.64
N HIS A 93 11.90 11.63 -11.50
CA HIS A 93 10.96 12.66 -11.09
C HIS A 93 9.60 12.06 -10.72
N PRO A 94 8.97 12.52 -9.62
CA PRO A 94 7.66 12.04 -9.20
C PRO A 94 6.57 12.53 -10.15
N VAL A 95 5.98 11.58 -10.88
CA VAL A 95 4.87 11.83 -11.81
C VAL A 95 3.53 11.71 -11.07
N GLU A 96 3.38 10.67 -10.26
CA GLU A 96 2.12 10.40 -9.55
C GLU A 96 2.36 9.97 -8.11
N ARG A 97 1.41 10.29 -7.24
CA ARG A 97 1.47 9.98 -5.80
C ARG A 97 0.11 9.49 -5.32
N PHE A 98 0.04 8.22 -4.92
CA PHE A 98 -1.12 7.67 -4.23
C PHE A 98 -0.88 7.78 -2.72
N VAL A 99 -1.56 8.73 -2.08
CA VAL A 99 -1.39 9.03 -0.65
C VAL A 99 -2.50 8.33 0.14
N PHE A 100 -2.10 7.41 1.02
CA PHE A 100 -2.96 6.76 1.99
C PHE A 100 -2.74 7.43 3.35
N GLU A 101 -3.69 8.27 3.76
CA GLU A 101 -3.69 8.88 5.09
C GLU A 101 -4.28 7.91 6.11
N ILE A 102 -3.55 7.66 7.19
CA ILE A 102 -3.89 6.68 8.22
C ILE A 102 -4.02 7.42 9.54
N THR A 103 -5.23 7.37 10.10
CA THR A 103 -5.53 7.90 11.43
C THR A 103 -6.17 6.78 12.24
N GLN A 104 -5.48 6.29 13.27
CA GLN A 104 -6.09 5.33 14.20
C GLN A 104 -6.43 6.07 15.51
N PRO A 105 -7.73 6.21 15.85
CA PRO A 105 -8.16 6.90 17.05
C PRO A 105 -7.72 6.15 18.33
N PRO A 106 -7.63 6.82 19.49
CA PRO A 106 -7.26 6.20 20.74
C PRO A 106 -8.29 5.15 21.21
N LEU A 107 -7.79 4.12 21.90
CA LEU A 107 -8.51 2.88 22.24
C LEU A 107 -9.80 3.06 23.06
N LEU A 108 -9.93 4.15 23.81
CA LEU A 108 -11.12 4.46 24.60
C LEU A 108 -12.38 4.70 23.74
N SER A 109 -12.21 5.01 22.45
CA SER A 109 -13.30 5.22 21.48
C SER A 109 -13.76 3.91 20.81
N ILE A 110 -13.07 2.80 21.04
CA ILE A 110 -13.03 1.69 20.10
C ILE A 110 -13.97 0.53 20.46
N SER A 111 -14.31 0.26 21.73
CA SER A 111 -15.06 -0.96 22.06
C SER A 111 -16.45 -1.04 21.39
N THR A 112 -17.14 0.11 21.26
CA THR A 112 -18.44 0.20 20.56
C THR A 112 -18.28 0.32 19.04
N LEU A 113 -17.23 1.00 18.56
CA LEU A 113 -16.97 1.18 17.13
C LEU A 113 -16.39 -0.06 16.46
N LEU A 114 -15.61 -0.87 17.16
CA LEU A 114 -14.89 -2.03 16.65
C LEU A 114 -15.82 -3.15 16.17
N HIS A 115 -16.92 -3.38 16.87
CA HIS A 115 -17.91 -4.39 16.43
C HIS A 115 -18.60 -3.98 15.12
N SER A 116 -18.87 -2.69 14.94
CA SER A 116 -19.45 -2.13 13.70
C SER A 116 -18.40 -1.97 12.59
N LEU A 117 -17.18 -1.59 12.95
CA LEU A 117 -16.09 -1.37 12.00
C LEU A 117 -15.57 -2.68 11.42
N LEU A 118 -15.37 -3.72 12.24
CA LEU A 118 -14.92 -5.02 11.73
C LEU A 118 -15.95 -5.68 10.80
N SER A 119 -17.24 -5.47 11.04
CA SER A 119 -18.30 -5.98 10.16
C SER A 119 -18.38 -5.23 8.82
N HIS A 120 -17.94 -3.97 8.76
CA HIS A 120 -17.98 -3.15 7.54
C HIS A 120 -16.60 -2.91 6.91
N VAL A 121 -15.50 -3.31 7.55
CA VAL A 121 -14.13 -3.07 7.09
C VAL A 121 -13.94 -3.66 5.70
N GLU A 122 -14.39 -4.90 5.46
CA GLU A 122 -14.29 -5.50 4.13
C GLU A 122 -15.01 -4.65 3.08
N GLN A 123 -16.19 -4.11 3.39
CA GLN A 123 -16.96 -3.27 2.46
C GLN A 123 -16.28 -1.93 2.20
N LEU A 124 -15.68 -1.32 3.22
CA LEU A 124 -14.91 -0.08 3.08
C LEU A 124 -13.66 -0.31 2.24
N LEU A 125 -12.86 -1.34 2.56
CA LEU A 125 -11.67 -1.70 1.78
C LEU A 125 -12.03 -2.06 0.34
N ARG A 126 -13.14 -2.78 0.13
CA ARG A 126 -13.70 -3.06 -1.20
C ARG A 126 -13.99 -1.78 -1.98
N ALA A 127 -14.60 -0.77 -1.35
CA ALA A 127 -14.89 0.50 -2.01
C ALA A 127 -13.59 1.22 -2.45
N PHE A 128 -12.53 1.16 -1.64
CA PHE A 128 -11.21 1.67 -2.03
C PHE A 128 -10.62 0.94 -3.23
N ILE A 129 -10.63 -0.40 -3.20
CA ILE A 129 -10.12 -1.22 -4.31
C ILE A 129 -10.88 -0.94 -5.62
N LEU A 130 -12.20 -0.77 -5.55
CA LEU A 130 -13.01 -0.41 -6.72
C LEU A 130 -12.66 0.99 -7.25
N LYS A 131 -12.43 1.97 -6.37
CA LYS A 131 -11.98 3.32 -6.78
C LYS A 131 -10.61 3.28 -7.47
N ILE A 132 -9.66 2.50 -6.95
CA ILE A 132 -8.34 2.32 -7.59
C ILE A 132 -8.51 1.64 -8.95
N SER A 133 -9.40 0.65 -9.07
CA SER A 133 -9.62 -0.09 -10.32
C SER A 133 -10.11 0.79 -11.48
N VAL A 134 -10.71 1.95 -11.19
CA VAL A 134 -11.26 2.87 -12.19
C VAL A 134 -10.53 4.21 -12.24
N CYS A 135 -9.43 4.37 -11.49
CA CYS A 135 -8.72 5.65 -11.41
C CYS A 135 -8.08 6.05 -12.75
N ASP A 136 -7.76 5.07 -13.59
CA ASP A 136 -7.21 5.30 -14.94
C ASP A 136 -8.11 6.18 -15.82
N ALA A 137 -9.43 6.08 -15.66
CA ALA A 137 -10.38 6.91 -16.40
C ALA A 137 -10.38 8.39 -15.97
N VAL A 138 -9.75 8.72 -14.84
CA VAL A 138 -9.72 10.05 -14.22
C VAL A 138 -8.32 10.66 -14.25
N LEU A 139 -7.29 9.83 -14.33
CA LEU A 139 -5.88 10.24 -14.37
C LEU A 139 -5.41 10.39 -15.81
N ASP A 140 -4.52 11.35 -16.07
CA ASP A 140 -3.89 11.49 -17.38
C ASP A 140 -3.09 10.22 -17.73
N ASN A 141 -2.96 9.92 -19.03
CA ASN A 141 -2.13 8.79 -19.44
C ASN A 141 -0.68 9.02 -19.02
N ASN A 142 -0.10 8.02 -18.38
CA ASN A 142 1.32 8.03 -18.06
C ASN A 142 2.11 8.01 -19.40
N PRO A 143 3.17 8.83 -19.57
CA PRO A 143 4.00 8.78 -20.78
C PRO A 143 4.49 7.36 -21.10
N PRO A 144 4.73 7.03 -22.39
CA PRO A 144 4.97 5.66 -22.83
C PRO A 144 6.11 4.97 -22.08
N ALA A 145 5.79 3.74 -21.66
CA ALA A 145 6.39 3.05 -20.53
C ALA A 145 7.71 2.37 -20.83
N TYR A 146 8.81 3.01 -20.43
CA TYR A 146 10.05 2.30 -20.14
C TYR A 146 10.72 2.98 -18.95
N HIS A 147 10.74 2.27 -17.82
CA HIS A 147 11.43 2.60 -16.56
C HIS A 147 10.62 3.47 -15.57
N PHE A 148 9.52 2.91 -15.04
CA PHE A 148 8.86 3.47 -13.85
C PHE A 148 9.35 2.77 -12.59
N SER A 149 9.78 3.54 -11.58
CA SER A 149 10.11 3.01 -10.26
C SER A 149 9.05 3.41 -9.24
N CYS A 150 8.74 2.50 -8.31
CA CYS A 150 7.73 2.69 -7.29
C CYS A 150 8.40 2.84 -5.92
N ARG A 151 8.28 4.02 -5.30
CA ARG A 151 8.79 4.27 -3.94
C ARG A 151 7.65 4.36 -2.94
N LEU A 152 7.81 3.69 -1.80
CA LEU A 152 6.89 3.78 -0.66
C LEU A 152 7.47 4.75 0.38
N TYR A 153 6.78 5.86 0.65
CA TYR A 153 7.15 6.80 1.71
C TYR A 153 6.26 6.63 2.93
N LEU A 154 6.88 6.74 4.10
CA LEU A 154 6.22 6.72 5.39
C LEU A 154 6.42 8.08 6.06
N HIS A 155 5.33 8.76 6.39
CA HIS A 155 5.39 9.96 7.22
C HIS A 155 5.18 9.58 8.68
N ARG A 156 6.16 9.93 9.53
CA ARG A 156 6.10 9.73 10.98
C ARG A 156 5.72 11.03 11.69
N SER A 157 4.89 10.93 12.72
CA SER A 157 4.58 12.06 13.60
C SER A 157 5.79 12.38 14.49
N GLY A 158 6.65 13.30 14.05
CA GLY A 158 7.81 13.78 14.82
C GLY A 158 9.14 13.74 14.05
N SER A 159 9.51 14.90 13.49
CA SER A 159 10.84 15.43 13.06
C SER A 159 12.02 14.52 12.65
N HIS A 160 11.83 13.23 12.38
CA HIS A 160 12.85 12.38 11.75
C HIS A 160 12.26 11.75 10.49
N THR A 161 12.63 12.32 9.35
CA THR A 161 12.43 11.77 8.01
C THR A 161 13.33 10.54 7.85
N GLY A 162 13.02 9.46 8.55
CA GLY A 162 13.58 8.13 8.34
C GLY A 162 12.60 7.31 7.51
N GLY A 163 12.56 7.55 6.21
CA GLY A 163 11.79 6.71 5.29
C GLY A 163 12.43 5.33 5.23
N CYS A 164 11.62 4.27 5.20
CA CYS A 164 12.12 2.99 4.74
C CYS A 164 12.27 3.11 3.22
N HIS A 165 13.46 3.49 2.77
CA HIS A 165 13.78 3.59 1.35
C HIS A 165 14.09 2.19 0.83
N THR A 166 13.09 1.55 0.26
CA THR A 166 13.30 0.41 -0.63
C THR A 166 13.22 0.95 -2.06
N GLU A 167 14.21 0.63 -2.89
CA GLU A 167 14.25 0.96 -4.30
C GLU A 167 14.34 -0.34 -5.09
N HIS A 168 13.34 -0.60 -5.94
CA HIS A 168 13.43 -1.61 -6.97
C HIS A 168 13.61 -0.91 -8.32
N GLY A 169 14.87 -0.82 -8.77
CA GLY A 169 15.20 -0.41 -10.13
C GLY A 169 15.33 -1.66 -10.98
N LYS A 170 14.32 -1.98 -11.79
CA LYS A 170 14.43 -3.01 -12.82
C LYS A 170 14.13 -2.39 -14.17
N ASP A 171 15.13 -2.44 -15.04
CA ASP A 171 15.02 -2.05 -16.44
C ASP A 171 14.02 -2.96 -17.15
N PRO A 172 12.91 -2.45 -17.70
CA PRO A 172 11.90 -3.30 -18.32
C PRO A 172 12.28 -3.77 -19.74
N GLY A 173 13.58 -3.87 -20.06
CA GLY A 173 14.02 -4.08 -21.44
C GLY A 173 15.39 -4.74 -21.63
N ASP A 174 15.72 -5.81 -20.92
CA ASP A 174 16.69 -6.79 -21.45
C ASP A 174 15.93 -8.00 -22.00
N LYS A 175 15.43 -7.86 -23.23
CA LYS A 175 15.19 -9.02 -24.08
C LYS A 175 16.52 -9.33 -24.77
N GLY A 176 17.30 -10.20 -24.13
CA GLY A 176 18.19 -11.09 -24.87
C GLY A 176 17.33 -11.97 -25.77
N GLU A 177 17.68 -11.93 -27.06
CA GLU A 177 17.16 -12.68 -28.22
C GLU A 177 15.83 -12.25 -28.86
#